data_AF-D3V4F5-F1
#
_entry.id   AF-D3V4F5-F1
#
_cell.length_a   1.000
_cell.length_b   1.000
_cell.length_c   1.000
_cell.angle_alpha   90.00
_cell.angle_beta   90.00
_cell.angle_gamma   90.00
#
_symmetry.space_group_name_H-M   'P 1'
#
loop_
_entity.id
_entity.type
_entity.pdbx_description
1 polymer ?
#
loop_
_entity_poly.entity_id
_entity_poly.type
_entity_poly.pdbx_seq_one_letter_code
_entity_poly.pdbx_strand_id
1 'polypeptide(L)'
;MNFSVLLGILVLVSAYLSQRSSQKKEQARYLYSLFKDHEQFIGKSPDYIISKTMKPYQSGSVEHGVEFTQWRIGKLVIEAWFKNQVCTGIDFYLPKWLTRTAP
;
A
#
# COMPACT_ATOMS: atom_id res chain seq x y z
N MET A 1 7.06 13.12 -42.47
CA MET A 1 6.85 12.88 -41.03
C MET A 1 8.20 12.72 -40.36
N ASN A 2 8.57 13.64 -39.46
CA ASN A 2 9.93 13.74 -38.89
C ASN A 2 10.14 12.72 -37.76
N PHE A 3 11.02 11.75 -37.99
CA PHE A 3 11.45 10.73 -37.02
C PHE A 3 11.91 11.32 -35.67
N SER A 4 12.53 12.50 -35.68
CA SER A 4 13.05 13.19 -34.49
C SER A 4 11.96 13.61 -33.49
N VAL A 5 10.76 13.93 -33.98
CA VAL A 5 9.63 14.34 -33.12
C VAL A 5 9.04 13.12 -32.40
N LEU A 6 8.92 11.99 -33.10
CA LEU A 6 8.45 10.73 -32.51
C LEU A 6 9.42 10.21 -31.45
N LEU A 7 10.73 10.36 -31.66
CA LEU A 7 11.75 9.96 -30.69
C LEU A 7 11.67 10.80 -29.40
N GLY A 8 11.47 12.11 -29.52
CA GLY A 8 11.31 13.01 -28.37
C GLY A 8 10.09 12.66 -27.50
N ILE A 9 8.96 12.33 -28.12
CA ILE A 9 7.74 11.91 -27.40
C ILE A 9 7.98 10.59 -26.65
N LEU A 10 8.63 9.60 -27.29
CA LEU A 10 8.93 8.32 -26.66
C LEU A 10 9.83 8.46 -25.43
N VAL A 11 10.84 9.34 -25.49
CA VAL A 11 11.75 9.61 -24.36
C VAL A 11 10.98 10.25 -23.19
N LEU A 12 10.15 11.25 -23.45
CA LEU A 12 9.35 11.92 -22.40
C LEU A 12 8.35 10.96 -21.74
N VAL A 13 7.66 10.14 -22.53
CA VAL A 13 6.74 9.12 -22.00
C VAL A 13 7.50 8.11 -21.13
N SER A 14 8.66 7.65 -21.59
CA SER A 14 9.49 6.70 -20.84
C SER A 14 10.00 7.29 -19.53
N ALA A 15 10.49 8.53 -19.55
CA ALA A 15 10.93 9.25 -18.36
C ALA A 15 9.79 9.44 -17.35
N TYR A 16 8.60 9.84 -17.83
CA TYR A 16 7.40 9.98 -16.99
C TYR A 16 6.97 8.65 -16.36
N LEU A 17 6.94 7.56 -17.14
CA LEU A 17 6.61 6.23 -16.64
C LEU A 17 7.63 5.74 -15.61
N SER A 18 8.92 6.00 -15.83
CA SER A 18 9.99 5.68 -14.89
C SER A 18 9.83 6.45 -13.57
N GLN A 19 9.61 7.76 -13.64
CA GLN A 19 9.39 8.59 -12.47
C GLN A 19 8.14 8.15 -11.68
N ARG A 20 7.03 7.90 -12.36
CA ARG A 20 5.80 7.40 -11.74
C ARG A 20 5.99 6.04 -11.08
N SER A 21 6.80 5.17 -11.68
CA SER A 21 7.17 3.86 -11.11
C SER A 21 8.01 4.02 -9.84
N SER A 22 8.98 4.94 -9.85
CA SER A 22 9.81 5.25 -8.69
C SER A 22 8.99 5.78 -7.52
N GLN A 23 8.13 6.77 -7.77
CA GLN A 23 7.23 7.34 -6.76
C GLN A 23 6.33 6.28 -6.11
N LYS A 24 5.74 5.38 -6.91
CA LYS A 24 4.92 4.28 -6.37
C LYS A 24 5.71 3.33 -5.47
N LYS A 25 6.98 3.04 -5.79
CA LYS A 25 7.84 2.21 -4.93
C LYS A 25 8.15 2.89 -3.61
N GLU A 26 8.44 4.19 -3.65
CA GLU A 26 8.70 4.98 -2.45
C GLU A 26 7.47 5.07 -1.54
N GLN A 27 6.30 5.37 -2.11
CA GLN A 27 5.05 5.38 -1.34
C GLN A 27 4.72 4.00 -0.75
N ALA A 28 4.99 2.92 -1.48
CA ALA A 28 4.82 1.56 -0.97
C ALA A 28 5.79 1.23 0.18
N ARG A 29 7.05 1.67 0.11
CA ARG A 29 8.00 1.53 1.23
C ARG A 29 7.54 2.33 2.44
N TYR A 30 7.05 3.55 2.22
CA TYR A 30 6.52 4.39 3.29
C TYR A 30 5.31 3.72 3.95
N LEU A 31 4.33 3.26 3.17
CA LEU A 31 3.20 2.48 3.69
C LEU A 31 3.67 1.27 4.49
N TYR A 32 4.59 0.46 3.96
CA TYR A 32 5.14 -0.68 4.69
C TYR A 32 5.82 -0.27 6.01
N SER A 33 6.55 0.84 6.03
CA SER A 33 7.21 1.32 7.25
C SER A 33 6.24 1.69 8.37
N LEU A 34 5.05 2.20 8.03
CA LEU A 34 3.99 2.51 9.00
C LEU A 34 3.45 1.25 9.71
N PHE A 35 3.56 0.08 9.06
CA PHE A 35 3.09 -1.20 9.55
C PHE A 35 4.23 -2.17 9.93
N LYS A 36 5.49 -1.70 9.94
CA LYS A 36 6.63 -2.58 10.25
C LYS A 36 6.51 -3.20 11.65
N ASP A 37 6.02 -2.42 12.60
CA ASP A 37 5.72 -2.84 13.97
C ASP A 37 4.19 -2.99 14.13
N HIS A 38 3.60 -3.91 13.36
CA HIS A 38 2.15 -4.09 13.29
C HIS A 38 1.52 -4.60 14.58
N GLU A 39 2.30 -5.22 15.46
CA GLU A 39 1.85 -5.70 16.76
C GLU A 39 1.27 -4.57 17.62
N GLN A 40 1.78 -3.33 17.47
CA GLN A 40 1.28 -2.16 18.19
C GLN A 40 -0.20 -1.81 17.87
N PHE A 41 -0.70 -2.31 16.73
CA PHE A 41 -2.05 -2.04 16.27
C PHE A 41 -3.05 -3.11 16.72
N ILE A 42 -2.58 -4.28 17.16
CA ILE A 42 -3.44 -5.33 17.71
C ILE A 42 -4.13 -4.79 18.96
N GLY A 43 -5.44 -5.05 19.07
CA GLY A 43 -6.25 -4.51 20.18
C GLY A 43 -6.68 -3.05 20.00
N LYS A 44 -6.27 -2.35 18.93
CA LYS A 44 -6.65 -0.96 18.67
C LYS A 44 -7.89 -0.86 17.78
N SER A 45 -8.57 0.29 17.83
CA SER A 45 -9.72 0.56 16.98
C SER A 45 -9.31 0.88 15.54
N PRO A 46 -10.22 0.68 14.55
CA PRO A 46 -9.99 1.10 13.17
C PRO A 46 -9.58 2.57 13.08
N ASP A 47 -10.28 3.47 13.78
CA ASP A 47 -10.01 4.91 13.77
C ASP A 47 -8.59 5.24 14.25
N TYR A 48 -8.11 4.54 15.30
CA TYR A 48 -6.75 4.73 15.78
C TYR A 48 -5.74 4.36 14.69
N ILE A 49 -5.89 3.19 14.06
CA ILE A 49 -4.96 2.74 13.01
C ILE A 49 -5.00 3.70 11.82
N ILE A 50 -6.18 4.12 11.38
CA ILE A 50 -6.34 5.10 10.29
C ILE A 50 -5.69 6.44 10.64
N SER A 51 -5.78 6.89 11.89
CA SER A 51 -5.15 8.14 12.35
C SER A 51 -3.62 8.09 12.35
N LYS A 52 -3.02 6.90 12.47
CA LYS A 52 -1.57 6.67 12.49
C LYS A 52 -0.99 6.31 11.13
N THR A 53 -1.86 6.05 10.16
CA THR A 53 -1.46 5.56 8.85
C THR A 53 -1.90 6.55 7.77
N MET A 54 -1.97 6.10 6.52
CA MET A 54 -2.49 6.89 5.43
C MET A 54 -3.96 6.54 5.15
N LYS A 55 -4.60 7.31 4.27
CA LYS A 55 -5.98 7.03 3.86
C LYS A 55 -6.10 5.59 3.32
N PRO A 56 -7.05 4.79 3.84
CA PRO A 56 -7.27 3.45 3.34
C PRO A 56 -7.76 3.48 1.90
N TYR A 57 -7.45 2.41 1.17
CA TYR A 57 -7.95 2.18 -0.17
C TYR A 57 -9.42 1.78 -0.13
N GLN A 58 -9.78 0.87 0.78
CA GLN A 58 -11.15 0.42 0.99
C GLN A 58 -11.31 -0.13 2.41
N SER A 59 -12.56 -0.14 2.90
CA SER A 59 -12.97 -0.80 4.13
C SER A 59 -14.31 -1.49 3.89
N GLY A 60 -14.60 -2.52 4.66
CA GLY A 60 -15.86 -3.24 4.54
C GLY A 60 -16.06 -4.26 5.65
N SER A 61 -17.16 -5.00 5.54
CA SER A 61 -17.47 -6.14 6.41
C SER A 61 -17.55 -7.43 5.58
N VAL A 62 -17.16 -8.52 6.21
CA VAL A 62 -17.36 -9.89 5.73
C VAL A 62 -18.33 -10.60 6.67
N GLU A 63 -18.58 -11.89 6.41
CA GLU A 63 -19.53 -12.69 7.19
C GLU A 63 -19.20 -12.68 8.69
N HIS A 64 -20.24 -12.84 9.52
CA HIS A 64 -20.15 -12.92 10.97
C HIS A 64 -19.61 -11.66 11.69
N GLY A 65 -19.79 -10.47 11.09
CA GLY A 65 -19.46 -9.19 11.74
C GLY A 65 -17.96 -8.95 11.88
N VAL A 66 -17.15 -9.65 11.09
CA VAL A 66 -15.74 -9.34 10.91
C VAL A 66 -15.63 -8.20 9.91
N GLU A 67 -14.86 -7.18 10.25
CA GLU A 67 -14.62 -6.01 9.41
C GLU A 67 -13.17 -6.00 8.93
N PHE A 68 -12.89 -5.31 7.84
CA PHE A 68 -11.54 -5.13 7.35
C PHE A 68 -11.31 -3.71 6.85
N THR A 69 -10.06 -3.28 6.91
CA THR A 69 -9.58 -2.05 6.27
C THR A 69 -8.30 -2.37 5.51
N GLN A 70 -8.25 -1.94 4.26
CA GLN A 70 -7.18 -2.29 3.34
C GLN A 70 -6.47 -1.02 2.84
N TRP A 71 -5.13 -1.08 2.81
CA TRP A 71 -4.27 -0.09 2.17
C TRP A 71 -3.58 -0.71 0.96
N ARG A 72 -3.56 0.01 -0.15
CA ARG A 72 -3.03 -0.51 -1.42
C ARG A 72 -2.19 0.50 -2.17
N ILE A 73 -0.97 0.11 -2.51
CA ILE A 73 -0.09 0.87 -3.40
C ILE A 73 0.52 -0.08 -4.44
N GLY A 74 -0.02 -0.02 -5.66
CA GLY A 74 0.38 -0.93 -6.73
C GLY A 74 0.10 -2.39 -6.38
N LYS A 75 1.18 -3.15 -6.13
CA LYS A 75 1.13 -4.58 -5.75
C LYS A 75 1.29 -4.81 -4.24
N LEU A 76 1.60 -3.78 -3.47
CA LEU A 76 1.59 -3.86 -2.00
C LEU A 76 0.15 -3.74 -1.52
N VAL A 77 -0.31 -4.72 -0.75
CA VAL A 77 -1.58 -4.66 -0.01
C VAL A 77 -1.30 -4.98 1.45
N ILE A 78 -1.86 -4.16 2.34
CA ILE A 78 -1.87 -4.40 3.78
C ILE A 78 -3.34 -4.41 4.20
N GLU A 79 -3.76 -5.42 4.95
CA GLU A 79 -5.15 -5.60 5.33
C GLU A 79 -5.24 -5.80 6.84
N ALA A 80 -5.91 -4.90 7.53
CA ALA A 80 -6.20 -5.04 8.95
C ALA A 80 -7.60 -5.62 9.13
N TRP A 81 -7.71 -6.62 10.00
CA TRP A 81 -8.95 -7.31 10.33
C TRP A 81 -9.43 -6.88 11.71
N PHE A 82 -10.75 -6.73 11.83
CA PHE A 82 -11.39 -6.24 13.04
C PHE A 82 -12.55 -7.13 13.44
N LYS A 83 -12.71 -7.31 14.75
CA LYS A 83 -13.90 -7.92 15.34
C LYS A 83 -14.34 -7.05 16.51
N ASN A 84 -15.62 -6.69 16.55
CA ASN A 84 -16.16 -5.79 17.57
C ASN A 84 -15.35 -4.48 17.70
N GLN A 85 -14.99 -3.83 16.58
CA GLN A 85 -14.20 -2.60 16.53
C GLN A 85 -12.77 -2.71 17.11
N VAL A 86 -12.24 -3.94 17.20
CA VAL A 86 -10.89 -4.20 17.72
C VAL A 86 -10.08 -4.96 16.67
N CYS A 87 -8.88 -4.48 16.38
CA CYS A 87 -7.96 -5.12 15.43
C CYS A 87 -7.49 -6.48 15.97
N THR A 88 -7.73 -7.53 15.19
CA THR A 88 -7.36 -8.91 15.53
C THR A 88 -6.16 -9.41 14.75
N GLY A 89 -5.83 -8.80 13.62
CA GLY A 89 -4.72 -9.23 12.77
C GLY A 89 -4.45 -8.27 11.64
N ILE A 90 -3.24 -8.35 11.09
CA ILE A 90 -2.81 -7.57 9.93
C ILE A 90 -2.07 -8.49 8.96
N ASP A 91 -2.59 -8.62 7.75
CA ASP A 91 -2.00 -9.41 6.68
C ASP A 91 -1.23 -8.54 5.70
N PHE A 92 -0.15 -9.11 5.17
CA PHE A 92 0.76 -8.44 4.24
C PHE A 92 0.88 -9.20 2.93
N TYR A 93 0.51 -8.54 1.84
CA TYR A 93 0.73 -9.03 0.48
C TYR A 93 1.81 -8.17 -0.17
N LEU A 94 3.06 -8.61 -0.03
CA LEU A 94 4.24 -7.84 -0.42
C LEU A 94 4.64 -8.13 -1.88
N PRO A 95 5.05 -7.11 -2.66
CA PRO A 95 5.63 -7.35 -3.97
C PRO A 95 7.05 -7.93 -3.84
N LYS A 96 7.45 -8.76 -4.81
CA LYS A 96 8.76 -9.46 -4.85
C LYS A 96 9.99 -8.56 -4.63
N TRP A 97 9.92 -7.29 -5.02
CA TRP A 97 11.04 -6.36 -4.89
C TRP A 97 11.19 -5.79 -3.48
N LEU A 98 10.15 -5.90 -2.63
CA LEU A 98 10.15 -5.44 -1.24
C LEU A 98 10.56 -6.58 -0.28
N THR A 99 10.24 -7.82 -0.62
CA THR A 99 10.68 -9.00 0.15
C THR A 99 12.18 -9.26 0.02
N ARG A 100 12.79 -8.92 -1.12
CA ARG A 100 14.24 -9.05 -1.36
C ARG A 100 15.12 -8.12 -0.51
N THR A 101 14.52 -7.17 0.17
CA THR A 101 15.21 -6.19 1.04
C THR A 101 14.94 -6.42 2.53
N ALA A 102 14.26 -7.52 2.89
CA ALA A 102 14.26 -7.98 4.28
C ALA A 102 15.62 -8.62 4.58
N PRO A 103 16.27 -8.28 5.71
CA PRO A 103 17.55 -8.86 6.11
C PRO A 103 17.47 -10.38 6.26
#